data_AF-A0A392NMA7-F1
#
_entry.id   AF-A0A392NMA7-F1
#
_cell.length_a   1.000
_cell.length_b   1.000
_cell.length_c   1.000
_cell.angle_alpha   90.00
_cell.angle_beta   90.00
_cell.angle_gamma   90.00
#
_symmetry.space_group_name_H-M   'P 1'
#
loop_
_entity.id
_entity.type
_entity.pdbx_description
1 polymer ?
#
loop_
_entity_poly.entity_id
_entity_poly.type
_entity_poly.pdbx_seq_one_letter_code
_entity_poly.pdbx_strand_id
1 'polypeptide(L)'
;VTCGIRSIRIRVKSSSKVKDWVAAINDAGLRPPEGWCHPHRYGSFAPPRGLIEDDSQAQWFVDGQAAFEVIASAIEDAKSEIFICGWWLCPELYLRRPFQAHASSRLDNLLEAKAKEGVQ
;
A
#
# COMPACT_ATOMS: atom_id res chain seq x y z
N VAL A 1 -20.42 11.71 -11.45
CA VAL A 1 -20.30 12.56 -10.25
C VAL A 1 -19.44 13.76 -10.60
N THR A 2 -19.88 14.96 -10.25
CA THR A 2 -19.20 16.22 -10.55
C THR A 2 -19.02 17.02 -9.27
N CYS A 3 -17.81 17.47 -8.98
CA CYS A 3 -17.49 18.35 -7.85
C CYS A 3 -16.46 19.39 -8.29
N GLY A 4 -16.83 20.67 -8.28
CA GLY A 4 -16.02 21.75 -8.86
C GLY A 4 -15.68 21.47 -10.33
N ILE A 5 -14.39 21.51 -10.66
CA ILE A 5 -13.86 21.23 -12.00
C ILE A 5 -13.65 19.72 -12.30
N ARG A 6 -13.88 18.83 -11.32
CA ARG A 6 -13.61 17.40 -11.46
C ARG A 6 -14.90 16.66 -11.85
N SER A 7 -14.81 15.82 -12.87
CA SER A 7 -15.89 14.92 -13.27
C SER A 7 -15.38 13.47 -13.32
N ILE A 8 -16.11 12.56 -12.69
CA ILE A 8 -15.86 11.12 -12.76
C ILE A 8 -17.08 10.42 -13.34
N ARG A 9 -16.85 9.59 -14.36
CA ARG A 9 -17.86 8.74 -14.98
C ARG A 9 -17.78 7.35 -14.37
N ILE A 10 -18.85 6.93 -13.71
CA ILE A 10 -18.94 5.62 -13.08
C ILE A 10 -19.81 4.74 -13.97
N ARG A 11 -19.27 3.60 -14.41
CA ARG A 11 -20.07 2.57 -15.09
C ARG A 11 -20.42 1.48 -14.09
N VAL A 12 -21.66 1.00 -14.14
CA VAL A 12 -22.16 -0.05 -13.27
C VAL A 12 -22.88 -1.11 -14.09
N LYS A 13 -22.94 -2.33 -13.56
CA LYS A 13 -23.50 -3.49 -14.24
C LYS A 13 -25.05 -3.54 -14.22
N SER A 14 -25.71 -2.78 -13.35
CA SER A 14 -27.18 -2.77 -13.22
C SER A 14 -27.72 -1.45 -12.70
N SER A 15 -29.02 -1.18 -12.95
CA SER A 15 -29.73 0.00 -12.46
C SER A 15 -29.83 0.04 -10.93
N SER A 16 -29.99 -1.11 -10.27
CA SER A 16 -29.97 -1.18 -8.80
C SER A 16 -28.63 -0.71 -8.24
N LYS A 17 -27.51 -1.12 -8.86
CA LYS A 17 -26.18 -0.66 -8.46
C LYS A 17 -25.99 0.84 -8.71
N VAL A 18 -26.64 1.44 -9.71
CA VAL A 18 -26.64 2.92 -9.87
C VAL A 18 -27.20 3.56 -8.60
N LYS A 19 -28.34 3.07 -8.10
CA LYS A 19 -28.98 3.63 -6.90
C LYS A 19 -28.11 3.47 -5.66
N ASP A 20 -27.51 2.30 -5.47
CA ASP A 20 -26.57 2.05 -4.36
C ASP A 20 -25.41 3.05 -4.38
N TRP A 21 -24.79 3.26 -5.55
CA TRP A 21 -23.69 4.20 -5.72
C TRP A 21 -24.12 5.64 -5.47
N VAL A 22 -25.26 6.07 -6.02
CA VAL A 22 -25.79 7.43 -5.79
C VAL A 22 -26.05 7.66 -4.30
N ALA A 23 -26.66 6.69 -3.62
CA ALA A 23 -26.89 6.77 -2.18
C ALA A 23 -25.57 6.88 -1.40
N ALA A 24 -24.60 6.01 -1.67
CA ALA A 24 -23.31 6.02 -0.99
C ALA A 24 -22.50 7.30 -1.21
N ILE A 25 -22.52 7.85 -2.44
CA ILE A 25 -21.83 9.11 -2.77
C ILE A 25 -22.48 10.29 -2.05
N ASN A 26 -23.82 10.36 -2.05
CA ASN A 26 -24.54 11.41 -1.35
C ASN A 26 -24.29 11.34 0.15
N ASP A 27 -24.34 10.14 0.71
CA ASP A 27 -24.09 9.89 2.12
C ASP A 27 -22.65 10.28 2.54
N ALA A 28 -21.65 9.93 1.72
CA ALA A 28 -20.26 10.35 1.92
C ALA A 28 -20.04 11.87 1.81
N GLY A 29 -20.89 12.59 1.07
CA GLY A 29 -20.83 14.05 0.93
C GLY A 29 -21.63 14.83 1.98
N LEU A 30 -22.62 14.19 2.62
CA LEU A 30 -23.49 14.81 3.63
C LEU A 30 -23.04 14.54 5.06
N ARG A 31 -22.38 13.41 5.30
CA ARG A 31 -21.81 13.11 6.62
C ARG A 31 -20.68 14.08 6.96
N PRO A 32 -20.43 14.34 8.25
CA PRO A 32 -19.22 15.03 8.68
C PRO A 32 -18.01 14.43 7.97
N PRO A 33 -17.01 15.23 7.57
CA PRO A 33 -15.86 14.68 6.90
C PRO A 33 -15.17 13.67 7.82
N GLU A 34 -15.26 12.41 7.47
CA GLU A 34 -14.69 11.29 8.21
C GLU A 34 -13.75 10.50 7.29
N GLY A 35 -12.71 9.91 7.88
CA GLY A 35 -11.66 9.24 7.12
C GLY A 35 -11.05 10.16 6.06
N TRP A 36 -10.83 9.64 4.85
CA TRP A 36 -10.04 10.26 3.78
C TRP A 36 -10.76 11.38 2.99
N CYS A 37 -11.95 11.80 3.42
CA CYS A 37 -12.82 12.72 2.67
C CYS A 37 -12.54 14.21 2.94
N HIS A 38 -11.46 14.54 3.67
CA HIS A 38 -11.06 15.91 3.96
C HIS A 38 -9.54 16.01 4.18
N PRO A 39 -8.96 17.22 4.06
CA PRO A 39 -7.58 17.45 4.46
C PRO A 39 -7.40 17.22 5.96
N HIS A 40 -6.33 16.53 6.32
CA HIS A 40 -5.95 16.26 7.71
C HIS A 40 -4.85 17.22 8.19
N ARG A 41 -4.30 16.97 9.38
CA ARG A 41 -3.19 17.74 9.96
C ARG A 41 -2.11 18.02 8.90
N TYR A 42 -1.69 19.28 8.80
CA TYR A 42 -0.72 19.77 7.80
C TYR A 42 -1.17 19.71 6.33
N GLY A 43 -2.48 19.59 6.06
CA GLY A 43 -2.99 19.45 4.68
C GLY A 43 -2.74 18.06 4.08
N SER A 44 -2.41 17.07 4.92
CA SER A 44 -2.21 15.67 4.50
C SER A 44 -3.50 15.09 3.91
N PHE A 45 -3.35 14.22 2.92
CA PHE A 45 -4.46 13.39 2.43
C PHE A 45 -4.82 12.25 3.39
N ALA A 46 -3.89 11.90 4.31
CA ALA A 46 -4.02 10.80 5.25
C ALA A 46 -4.27 11.29 6.70
N PRO A 47 -5.17 10.65 7.46
CA PRO A 47 -5.39 10.96 8.87
C PRO A 47 -4.18 10.54 9.71
N PRO A 48 -3.99 11.16 10.90
CA PRO A 48 -3.13 10.60 11.93
C PRO A 48 -3.52 9.15 12.23
N ARG A 49 -2.51 8.33 12.50
CA ARG A 49 -2.67 6.94 12.96
C ARG A 49 -1.72 6.72 14.12
N GLY A 50 -2.02 5.75 14.98
CA GLY A 50 -1.18 5.49 16.13
C GLY A 50 -1.67 4.32 16.96
N LEU A 51 -0.79 3.87 17.86
CA LEU A 51 -0.99 2.68 18.68
C LEU A 51 -2.36 2.61 19.37
N ILE A 52 -2.86 3.75 19.87
CA ILE A 52 -4.14 3.82 20.59
C ILE A 52 -5.35 3.79 19.64
N GLU A 53 -5.22 4.35 18.44
CA GLU A 53 -6.35 4.53 17.52
C GLU A 53 -6.56 3.28 16.64
N ASP A 54 -5.47 2.69 16.13
CA ASP A 54 -5.54 1.61 15.15
C ASP A 54 -4.39 0.59 15.26
N ASP A 55 -3.69 0.57 16.39
CA ASP A 55 -2.54 -0.32 16.65
C ASP A 55 -1.40 -0.17 15.61
N SER A 56 -1.28 1.02 15.00
CA SER A 56 -0.17 1.31 14.08
C SER A 56 1.17 1.31 14.83
N GLN A 57 2.05 0.38 14.44
CA GLN A 57 3.41 0.27 14.94
C GLN A 57 4.40 0.83 13.92
N ALA A 58 5.44 1.50 14.42
CA ALA A 58 6.51 2.05 13.59
C ALA A 58 7.87 1.58 14.10
N GLN A 59 8.71 1.13 13.18
CA GLN A 59 10.11 0.79 13.43
C GLN A 59 10.99 1.66 12.55
N TRP A 60 11.99 2.30 13.16
CA TRP A 60 13.01 3.05 12.44
C TRP A 60 14.26 2.18 12.24
N PHE A 61 14.96 2.45 11.15
CA PHE A 61 16.19 1.76 10.79
C PHE A 61 17.28 2.79 10.55
N VAL A 62 18.48 2.51 11.05
CA VAL A 62 19.70 3.23 10.67
C VAL A 62 20.47 2.32 9.71
N ASP A 63 20.94 2.91 8.62
CA ASP A 63 21.58 2.23 7.51
C ASP A 63 20.72 1.15 6.83
N GLY A 64 21.33 0.40 5.91
CA GLY A 64 20.64 -0.58 5.07
C GLY A 64 20.58 -1.99 5.64
N GLN A 65 21.45 -2.38 6.57
CA GLN A 65 21.56 -3.79 6.98
C GLN A 65 20.26 -4.30 7.65
N ALA A 66 19.81 -3.62 8.70
CA ALA A 66 18.59 -4.01 9.40
C ALA A 66 17.33 -3.74 8.55
N ALA A 67 17.34 -2.67 7.75
CA ALA A 67 16.22 -2.35 6.86
C ALA A 67 16.03 -3.43 5.78
N PHE A 68 17.09 -3.83 5.07
CA PHE A 68 16.99 -4.85 4.04
C PHE A 68 16.68 -6.24 4.58
N GLU A 69 17.13 -6.57 5.80
CA GLU A 69 16.74 -7.81 6.49
C GLU A 69 15.22 -7.88 6.68
N VAL A 70 14.61 -6.81 7.21
CA VAL A 70 13.15 -6.75 7.43
C VAL A 70 12.38 -6.69 6.12
N ILE A 71 12.90 -5.98 5.10
CA ILE A 71 12.28 -5.96 3.76
C ILE A 71 12.29 -7.37 3.15
N ALA A 72 13.38 -8.12 3.27
CA ALA A 72 13.45 -9.49 2.78
C ALA A 72 12.40 -10.39 3.44
N SER A 73 12.30 -10.32 4.77
CA SER A 73 11.29 -11.09 5.52
C SER A 73 9.86 -10.70 5.12
N ALA A 74 9.59 -9.40 4.93
CA ALA A 74 8.28 -8.92 4.50
C ALA A 74 7.89 -9.42 3.10
N ILE A 75 8.85 -9.52 2.17
CA ILE A 75 8.62 -10.11 0.84
C ILE A 75 8.31 -11.61 0.97
N GLU A 76 9.11 -12.35 1.76
CA GLU A 76 8.91 -13.78 1.99
C GLU A 76 7.52 -14.08 2.59
N ASP A 77 7.07 -13.25 3.53
CA ASP A 77 5.80 -13.39 4.21
C ASP A 77 4.58 -12.94 3.38
N ALA A 78 4.79 -12.20 2.27
CA ALA A 78 3.71 -11.67 1.46
C ALA A 78 2.73 -12.76 0.97
N LYS A 79 1.43 -12.45 1.00
CA LYS A 79 0.35 -13.40 0.65
C LYS A 79 -0.51 -12.98 -0.53
N SER A 80 -0.48 -11.71 -0.92
CA SER A 80 -1.38 -11.18 -1.95
C SER A 80 -0.70 -10.27 -2.97
N GLU A 81 -0.07 -9.19 -2.52
CA GLU A 81 0.45 -8.14 -3.41
C GLU A 81 1.74 -7.55 -2.83
N ILE A 82 2.70 -7.20 -3.70
CA ILE A 82 3.92 -6.47 -3.32
C ILE A 82 4.00 -5.19 -4.16
N PHE A 83 3.82 -4.03 -3.51
CA PHE A 83 4.00 -2.73 -4.17
C PHE A 83 5.41 -2.18 -3.94
N ILE A 84 6.16 -1.96 -5.02
CA ILE A 84 7.52 -1.40 -4.98
C ILE A 84 7.54 -0.07 -5.73
N CYS A 85 8.04 0.97 -5.08
CA CYS A 85 8.33 2.25 -5.71
C CYS A 85 9.76 2.67 -5.34
N GLY A 86 10.57 3.01 -6.33
CA GLY A 86 11.94 3.43 -6.13
C GLY A 86 12.42 4.29 -7.29
N TRP A 87 13.37 5.19 -7.01
CA TRP A 87 14.01 5.97 -8.06
C TRP A 87 14.92 5.10 -8.94
N TRP A 88 15.63 4.15 -8.32
CA TRP A 88 16.43 3.13 -8.98
C TRP A 88 16.27 1.80 -8.23
N LEU A 89 15.89 0.76 -8.96
CA LEU A 89 15.82 -0.62 -8.48
C LEU A 89 16.88 -1.49 -9.17
N CYS A 90 17.65 -2.25 -8.40
CA CYS A 90 18.63 -3.20 -8.90
C CYS A 90 18.15 -4.63 -8.57
N PRO A 91 17.64 -5.39 -9.56
CA PRO A 91 17.11 -6.74 -9.33
C PRO A 91 18.12 -7.69 -8.68
N GLU A 92 19.41 -7.53 -8.98
CA GLU A 92 20.48 -8.40 -8.49
C GLU A 92 21.00 -8.02 -7.09
N LEU A 93 20.36 -7.06 -6.41
CA LEU A 93 20.71 -6.66 -5.05
C LEU A 93 20.39 -7.77 -4.05
N TYR A 94 21.37 -8.14 -3.22
CA TYR A 94 21.16 -9.02 -2.08
C TYR A 94 20.65 -8.24 -0.87
N LEU A 95 19.51 -8.66 -0.33
CA LEU A 95 18.91 -8.03 0.83
C LEU A 95 19.56 -8.49 2.14
N ARG A 96 20.12 -9.72 2.20
CA ARG A 96 20.84 -10.24 3.37
C ARG A 96 22.31 -10.51 3.07
N ARG A 97 23.17 -10.39 4.09
CA ARG A 97 24.62 -10.56 3.98
C ARG A 97 25.14 -11.45 5.13
N PRO A 98 26.16 -12.30 4.91
CA PRO A 98 27.00 -12.40 3.70
C PRO A 98 26.33 -13.14 2.53
N PHE A 99 26.66 -12.73 1.29
CA PHE A 99 25.98 -13.19 0.08
C PHE A 99 26.06 -14.71 -0.15
N GLN A 100 27.19 -15.32 0.22
CA GLN A 100 27.40 -16.77 0.06
C GLN A 100 26.41 -17.60 0.89
N ALA A 101 26.01 -17.10 2.07
CA ALA A 101 25.06 -17.76 2.94
C ALA A 101 23.59 -17.44 2.59
N HIS A 102 23.35 -16.32 1.89
CA HIS A 102 22.02 -15.82 1.61
C HIS A 102 21.76 -15.61 0.12
N ALA A 103 22.17 -16.59 -0.71
CA ALA A 103 22.01 -16.51 -2.16
C ALA A 103 20.54 -16.35 -2.59
N SER A 104 19.60 -16.92 -1.82
CA SER A 104 18.16 -16.79 -2.04
C SER A 104 17.59 -15.40 -1.74
N SER A 105 18.33 -14.56 -1.00
CA SER A 105 17.89 -13.20 -0.62
C SER A 105 18.11 -12.15 -1.70
N ARG A 106 18.53 -12.55 -2.91
CA ARG A 106 18.60 -11.64 -4.06
C ARG A 106 17.18 -11.20 -4.43
N LEU A 107 16.99 -9.91 -4.64
CA LEU A 107 15.67 -9.31 -4.76
C LEU A 107 14.83 -9.97 -5.87
N ASP A 108 15.41 -10.16 -7.05
CA ASP A 108 14.78 -10.86 -8.17
C ASP A 108 14.34 -12.30 -7.82
N ASN A 109 15.19 -13.07 -7.14
CA ASN A 109 14.89 -14.45 -6.71
C ASN A 109 13.71 -14.48 -5.73
N LEU A 110 13.67 -13.54 -4.78
CA LEU A 110 12.57 -13.43 -3.82
C LEU A 110 11.26 -13.10 -4.53
N LEU A 111 11.26 -12.10 -5.40
CA LEU A 111 10.06 -11.71 -6.15
C LEU A 111 9.58 -12.82 -7.09
N GLU A 112 10.50 -13.52 -7.76
CA GLU A 112 10.15 -14.66 -8.60
C GLU A 112 9.52 -15.80 -7.78
N ALA A 113 10.06 -16.10 -6.60
CA ALA A 113 9.49 -17.11 -5.71
C ALA A 113 8.06 -16.74 -5.27
N LYS A 114 7.83 -15.49 -4.85
CA LYS A 114 6.49 -15.03 -4.46
C LYS A 114 5.51 -15.00 -5.62
N ALA A 115 5.95 -14.61 -6.81
CA ALA A 115 5.11 -14.65 -8.02
C ALA A 115 4.67 -16.08 -8.37
N LYS A 116 5.56 -17.07 -8.20
CA LYS A 116 5.21 -18.51 -8.38
C LYS A 116 4.19 -19.01 -7.36
N GLU A 117 4.14 -18.41 -6.17
CA GLU A 117 3.12 -18.70 -5.15
C GLU A 117 1.77 -17.98 -5.41
N GLY A 118 1.68 -17.15 -6.46
CA GLY A 118 0.47 -16.42 -6.82
C GLY A 118 0.33 -15.04 -6.18
N VAL A 119 1.39 -14.52 -5.56
CA VAL A 119 1.46 -13.11 -5.12
C VAL A 119 1.65 -12.21 -6.34
N GLN A 120 0.90 -11.11 -6.39
CA GLN A 120 0.92 -10.11 -7.47
C GLN A 120 2.03 -9.08 -7.29
#